data_AF-A0A535T812-F1
#
_entry.id   AF-A0A535T812-F1
#
_cell.length_a   1.000
_cell.length_b   1.000
_cell.length_c   1.000
_cell.angle_alpha   90.00
_cell.angle_beta   90.00
_cell.angle_gamma   90.00
#
_symmetry.space_group_name_H-M   'P 1'
#
loop_
_entity.id
_entity.type
_entity.pdbx_description
1 polymer ?
#
loop_
_entity_poly.entity_id
_entity_poly.type
_entity_poly.pdbx_seq_one_letter_code
_entity_poly.pdbx_strand_id
1 'polypeptide(L)'
;MVVGDVTTAVDVLVLGAGPGGYVAAIRAAQLGHHVTLVDQGPPGGTCLNRGCIPLKALLSSTERYYDTQQEELAAMGIAAETVSFDWPRMQAWKQSVVDRLTDGVRRLVAGNHIDYVYGTGWFMNAQEVRVEGEHGSHRFKFDHCILAVGADAAGHPQLPYDGERVLTPEQALQLPELPNTLNILGDDYIALELATLFGRLGVKVKLYSPGEQILAGCDPTALRLVQSGLRKLGIQAATKTAIENVTDRPIVISQGVSPHTAGLHLDAVGVETSSNGGIAVNAMQQSSVP
;
A
#
# COMPACT_ATOMS: atom_id res chain seq x y z
N MET A 1 -13.88 27.71 30.42
CA MET A 1 -13.15 26.54 30.94
C MET A 1 -12.29 26.00 29.82
N VAL A 2 -10.98 26.28 29.87
CA VAL A 2 -10.02 25.65 28.97
C VAL A 2 -9.88 24.23 29.50
N VAL A 3 -10.52 23.25 28.86
CA VAL A 3 -10.31 21.84 29.19
C VAL A 3 -8.86 21.56 28.79
N GLY A 4 -7.97 21.50 29.78
CA GLY A 4 -6.57 21.13 29.53
C GLY A 4 -6.52 19.74 28.92
N ASP A 5 -5.64 19.54 27.94
CA ASP A 5 -5.40 18.23 27.32
C ASP A 5 -5.10 17.19 28.42
N VAL A 6 -6.04 16.29 28.71
CA VAL A 6 -5.84 15.21 29.67
C VAL A 6 -4.82 14.23 29.07
N THR A 7 -3.80 13.88 29.86
CA THR A 7 -2.78 12.91 29.46
C THR A 7 -3.20 11.52 29.91
N THR A 8 -3.31 10.60 28.96
CA THR A 8 -3.62 9.18 29.19
C THR A 8 -2.31 8.39 29.26
N ALA A 9 -2.11 7.61 30.32
CA ALA A 9 -0.97 6.72 30.46
C ALA A 9 -1.27 5.35 29.82
N VAL A 10 -0.33 4.80 29.06
CA VAL A 10 -0.45 3.50 28.39
C VAL A 10 0.88 2.74 28.48
N ASP A 11 0.84 1.41 28.48
CA ASP A 11 2.08 0.63 28.52
C ASP A 11 2.75 0.66 27.13
N VAL A 12 1.96 0.44 26.07
CA VAL A 12 2.45 0.42 24.69
C VAL A 12 1.59 1.32 23.81
N LEU A 13 2.22 2.34 23.22
CA LEU A 13 1.63 3.14 22.15
C LEU A 13 2.10 2.60 20.79
N VAL A 14 1.18 2.39 19.86
CA VAL A 14 1.52 1.98 18.48
C VAL A 14 1.05 3.07 17.52
N LEU A 15 1.98 3.65 16.76
CA LEU A 15 1.67 4.64 15.72
C LEU A 15 1.67 3.97 14.35
N GLY A 16 0.50 3.94 13.70
CA GLY A 16 0.25 3.25 12.44
C GLY A 16 -0.43 1.90 12.65
N ALA A 17 -1.58 1.70 12.02
CA ALA A 17 -2.38 0.48 12.04
C ALA A 17 -2.24 -0.34 10.75
N GLY A 18 -1.11 -0.24 10.06
CA GLY A 18 -0.73 -1.19 9.01
C GLY A 18 -0.45 -2.60 9.55
N PRO A 19 -0.12 -3.58 8.68
CA PRO A 19 0.15 -4.96 9.11
C PRO A 19 1.19 -5.09 10.22
N GLY A 20 2.25 -4.28 10.21
CA GLY A 20 3.22 -4.27 11.30
C GLY A 20 2.62 -3.77 12.62
N GLY A 21 1.82 -2.71 12.57
CA GLY A 21 1.29 -2.04 13.74
C GLY A 21 0.14 -2.76 14.42
N TYR A 22 -0.94 -3.10 13.70
CA TYR A 22 -2.08 -3.76 14.35
C TYR A 22 -1.71 -5.16 14.87
N VAL A 23 -0.78 -5.88 14.22
CA VAL A 23 -0.28 -7.16 14.71
C VAL A 23 0.57 -6.98 15.96
N ALA A 24 1.44 -5.97 15.99
CA ALA A 24 2.24 -5.65 17.18
C ALA A 24 1.34 -5.24 18.36
N ALA A 25 0.31 -4.42 18.12
CA ALA A 25 -0.65 -4.02 19.13
C ALA A 25 -1.41 -5.22 19.72
N ILE A 26 -1.91 -6.12 18.87
CA ILE A 26 -2.54 -7.38 19.29
C ILE A 26 -1.58 -8.21 20.13
N ARG A 27 -0.32 -8.34 19.70
CA ARG A 27 0.64 -9.14 20.44
C ARG A 27 0.99 -8.54 21.80
N ALA A 28 1.15 -7.22 21.89
CA ALA A 28 1.38 -6.53 23.14
C ALA A 28 0.20 -6.70 24.12
N ALA A 29 -1.04 -6.56 23.65
CA ALA A 29 -2.23 -6.78 24.46
C ALA A 29 -2.32 -8.23 24.99
N GLN A 30 -2.01 -9.22 24.14
CA GLN A 30 -1.95 -10.63 24.55
C GLN A 30 -0.88 -10.93 25.61
N LEU A 31 0.15 -10.09 25.70
CA LEU A 31 1.19 -10.18 26.72
C LEU A 31 0.81 -9.46 28.02
N GLY A 32 -0.39 -8.88 28.09
CA GLY A 32 -0.95 -8.24 29.29
C GLY A 32 -0.76 -6.73 29.36
N HIS A 33 -0.30 -6.10 28.29
CA HIS A 33 -0.10 -4.64 28.24
C HIS A 33 -1.39 -3.88 27.92
N HIS A 34 -1.54 -2.69 28.50
CA HIS A 34 -2.52 -1.70 28.06
C HIS A 34 -2.03 -0.99 26.79
N VAL A 35 -2.73 -1.18 25.68
CA VAL A 35 -2.27 -0.75 24.36
C VAL A 35 -3.22 0.28 23.76
N THR A 36 -2.64 1.35 23.22
CA THR A 36 -3.33 2.28 22.32
C THR A 36 -2.74 2.18 20.92
N LEU A 37 -3.60 1.98 19.92
CA LEU A 37 -3.26 1.93 18.50
C LEU A 37 -3.79 3.19 17.81
N VAL A 38 -2.91 3.95 17.18
CA VAL A 38 -3.24 5.23 16.53
C VAL A 38 -3.07 5.10 15.01
N ASP A 39 -4.05 5.55 14.23
CA ASP A 39 -3.92 5.68 12.77
C ASP A 39 -4.90 6.73 12.23
N GLN A 40 -4.59 7.28 11.06
CA GLN A 40 -5.42 8.28 10.37
C GLN A 40 -6.53 7.67 9.51
N GLY A 41 -6.64 6.34 9.45
CA GLY A 41 -7.57 5.63 8.61
C GLY A 41 -8.23 4.45 9.34
N PRO A 42 -8.97 3.61 8.59
CA PRO A 42 -9.35 2.30 9.08
C PRO A 42 -8.13 1.38 9.29
N PRO A 43 -8.18 0.44 10.26
CA PRO A 43 -7.05 -0.44 10.52
C PRO A 43 -6.77 -1.34 9.31
N GLY A 44 -5.51 -1.75 9.17
CA GLY A 44 -4.98 -2.53 8.06
C GLY A 44 -4.01 -1.77 7.13
N GLY A 45 -3.94 -0.43 7.27
CA GLY A 45 -3.01 0.45 6.57
C GLY A 45 -3.00 0.28 5.05
N THR A 46 -1.85 0.55 4.41
CA THR A 46 -1.72 0.51 2.94
C THR A 46 -2.09 -0.86 2.38
N CYS A 47 -1.57 -1.95 2.95
CA CYS A 47 -1.72 -3.29 2.37
C CYS A 47 -3.20 -3.74 2.28
N LEU A 48 -3.99 -3.47 3.32
CA LEU A 48 -5.40 -3.85 3.35
C LEU A 48 -6.28 -2.87 2.55
N ASN A 49 -6.12 -1.57 2.77
CA ASN A 49 -7.09 -0.60 2.28
C ASN A 49 -6.85 -0.16 0.84
N ARG A 50 -5.59 -0.11 0.40
CA ARG A 50 -5.19 0.55 -0.86
C ARG A 50 -4.06 -0.13 -1.66
N GLY A 51 -3.58 -1.27 -1.21
CA GLY A 51 -2.42 -1.96 -1.78
C GLY A 51 -2.71 -3.43 -2.09
N CYS A 52 -2.10 -4.33 -1.32
CA CYS A 52 -2.10 -5.77 -1.55
C CYS A 52 -3.49 -6.36 -1.79
N ILE A 53 -4.43 -6.11 -0.89
CA ILE A 53 -5.76 -6.73 -0.90
C ILE A 53 -6.60 -6.28 -2.09
N PRO A 54 -6.81 -4.97 -2.35
CA PRO A 54 -7.57 -4.54 -3.51
C PRO A 54 -6.94 -5.00 -4.84
N LEU A 55 -5.60 -4.94 -4.96
CA LEU A 55 -4.90 -5.38 -6.15
C LEU A 55 -5.07 -6.89 -6.39
N LYS A 56 -4.90 -7.72 -5.35
CA LYS A 56 -5.04 -9.18 -5.47
C LYS A 56 -6.49 -9.59 -5.71
N ALA A 57 -7.46 -8.86 -5.15
CA ALA A 57 -8.87 -9.07 -5.45
C ALA A 57 -9.14 -8.87 -6.96
N LEU A 58 -8.70 -7.74 -7.52
CA LEU A 58 -8.87 -7.45 -8.94
C LEU A 58 -8.06 -8.40 -9.85
N LEU A 59 -6.83 -8.75 -9.49
CA LEU A 59 -6.05 -9.75 -10.24
C LEU A 59 -6.75 -11.11 -10.27
N SER A 60 -7.31 -11.52 -9.15
CA SER A 60 -8.06 -12.77 -9.02
C SER A 60 -9.33 -12.77 -9.88
N SER A 61 -10.09 -11.68 -9.93
CA SER A 61 -11.29 -11.60 -10.78
C SER A 61 -10.94 -11.49 -12.27
N THR A 62 -9.91 -10.72 -12.62
CA THR A 62 -9.43 -10.58 -14.02
C THR A 62 -8.76 -11.84 -14.54
N GLU A 63 -8.13 -12.65 -13.68
CA GLU A 63 -7.62 -13.97 -14.05
C GLU A 63 -8.75 -14.89 -14.52
N ARG A 64 -9.82 -14.99 -13.72
CA ARG A 64 -10.99 -15.80 -14.10
C ARG A 64 -11.60 -15.32 -15.41
N TYR A 65 -11.69 -14.01 -15.61
CA TYR A 65 -12.17 -13.45 -16.87
C TYR A 65 -11.24 -13.84 -18.02
N TYR A 66 -9.93 -13.63 -17.86
CA TYR A 66 -8.92 -13.95 -18.87
C TYR A 66 -8.91 -15.44 -19.24
N ASP A 67 -9.07 -16.33 -18.26
CA ASP A 67 -9.13 -17.77 -18.48
C ASP A 67 -10.31 -18.16 -19.37
N THR A 68 -11.47 -17.48 -19.25
CA THR A 68 -12.62 -17.73 -20.12
C THR A 68 -12.37 -17.39 -21.60
N GLN A 69 -11.34 -16.59 -21.89
CA GLN A 69 -10.95 -16.19 -23.25
C GLN A 69 -9.89 -17.11 -23.86
N GLN A 70 -9.39 -18.12 -23.13
CA GLN A 70 -8.33 -18.98 -23.62
C GLN A 70 -8.87 -20.10 -24.52
N GLU A 71 -8.26 -20.27 -25.69
CA GLU A 71 -8.60 -21.33 -26.65
C GLU A 71 -8.42 -22.74 -26.05
N GLU A 72 -7.51 -22.88 -25.08
CA GLU A 72 -7.22 -24.15 -24.39
C GLU A 72 -8.44 -24.72 -23.65
N LEU A 73 -9.41 -23.88 -23.26
CA LEU A 73 -10.66 -24.34 -22.62
C LEU A 73 -11.45 -25.30 -23.52
N ALA A 74 -11.45 -25.06 -24.84
CA ALA A 74 -12.15 -25.92 -25.79
C ALA A 74 -11.52 -27.33 -25.84
N ALA A 75 -10.19 -27.42 -25.72
CA ALA A 75 -9.48 -28.71 -25.64
C ALA A 75 -9.81 -29.47 -24.34
N MET A 76 -10.23 -28.76 -23.29
CA MET A 76 -10.73 -29.36 -22.04
C MET A 76 -12.23 -29.65 -22.07
N GLY A 77 -12.92 -29.44 -23.19
CA GLY A 77 -14.36 -29.65 -23.34
C GLY A 77 -15.23 -28.55 -22.70
N ILE A 78 -14.65 -27.38 -22.41
CA ILE A 78 -15.36 -26.24 -21.83
C ILE A 78 -15.64 -25.22 -22.93
N ALA A 79 -16.92 -24.96 -23.20
CA ALA A 79 -17.35 -23.92 -24.13
C ALA A 79 -17.81 -22.68 -23.36
N ALA A 80 -17.16 -21.55 -23.61
CA ALA A 80 -17.58 -20.22 -23.15
C ALA A 80 -17.84 -19.36 -24.40
N GLU A 81 -19.08 -18.92 -24.61
CA GLU A 81 -19.44 -18.14 -25.79
C GLU A 81 -19.06 -16.67 -25.62
N THR A 82 -19.95 -15.87 -25.02
CA THR A 82 -19.70 -14.45 -24.76
C THR A 82 -19.63 -14.22 -23.27
N VAL A 83 -18.42 -13.99 -22.76
CA VAL A 83 -18.18 -13.54 -21.39
C VAL A 83 -17.75 -12.08 -21.44
N SER A 84 -18.45 -11.23 -20.70
CA SER A 84 -18.13 -9.81 -20.53
C SER A 84 -17.82 -9.50 -19.06
N PHE A 85 -17.25 -8.33 -18.82
CA PHE A 85 -17.04 -7.80 -17.48
C PHE A 85 -17.73 -6.44 -17.31
N ASP A 86 -18.00 -6.08 -16.05
CA ASP A 86 -18.56 -4.80 -15.63
C ASP A 86 -17.57 -4.18 -14.63
N TRP A 87 -16.82 -3.18 -15.08
CA TRP A 87 -15.77 -2.55 -14.28
C TRP A 87 -16.31 -1.90 -12.99
N PRO A 88 -17.37 -1.07 -13.02
CA PRO A 88 -18.01 -0.57 -11.80
C PRO A 88 -18.39 -1.68 -10.80
N ARG A 89 -18.95 -2.80 -11.29
CA ARG A 89 -19.30 -3.93 -10.42
C ARG A 89 -18.08 -4.64 -9.85
N MET A 90 -16.99 -4.78 -10.62
CA MET A 90 -15.72 -5.32 -10.12
C MET A 90 -15.12 -4.43 -9.03
N GLN A 91 -15.18 -3.10 -9.20
CA GLN A 91 -14.73 -2.13 -8.21
C GLN A 91 -15.55 -2.20 -6.92
N ALA A 92 -16.88 -2.29 -7.03
CA ALA A 92 -17.77 -2.49 -5.88
C ALA A 92 -17.49 -3.81 -5.15
N TRP A 93 -17.27 -4.90 -5.89
CA TRP A 93 -16.91 -6.19 -5.31
C TRP A 93 -15.56 -6.15 -4.60
N LYS A 94 -14.52 -5.56 -5.22
CA LYS A 94 -13.22 -5.29 -4.58
C LYS A 94 -13.41 -4.54 -3.27
N GLN A 95 -14.23 -3.48 -3.26
CA GLN A 95 -14.49 -2.70 -2.06
C GLN A 95 -15.14 -3.55 -0.96
N SER A 96 -16.11 -4.41 -1.29
CA SER A 96 -16.73 -5.32 -0.32
C SER A 96 -15.72 -6.29 0.32
N VAL A 97 -14.69 -6.71 -0.42
CA VAL A 97 -13.61 -7.56 0.12
C VAL A 97 -12.75 -6.77 1.11
N VAL A 98 -12.38 -5.53 0.76
CA VAL A 98 -11.64 -4.63 1.66
C VAL A 98 -12.44 -4.38 2.93
N ASP A 99 -13.70 -3.94 2.82
CA ASP A 99 -14.56 -3.59 3.95
C ASP A 99 -14.70 -4.77 4.93
N ARG A 100 -14.99 -5.97 4.40
CA ARG A 100 -15.12 -7.19 5.21
C ARG A 100 -13.86 -7.52 6.00
N LEU A 101 -12.70 -7.36 5.38
CA LEU A 101 -11.42 -7.67 6.02
C LEU A 101 -11.03 -6.58 7.02
N THR A 102 -11.28 -5.31 6.70
CA THR A 102 -11.11 -4.18 7.61
C THR A 102 -11.99 -4.33 8.85
N ASP A 103 -13.25 -4.75 8.70
CA ASP A 103 -14.13 -5.08 9.83
C ASP A 103 -13.63 -6.29 10.64
N GLY A 104 -12.98 -7.25 9.97
CA GLY A 104 -12.24 -8.33 10.62
C GLY A 104 -11.16 -7.79 11.55
N VAL A 105 -10.31 -6.88 11.06
CA VAL A 105 -9.23 -6.28 11.86
C VAL A 105 -9.80 -5.42 13.00
N ARG A 106 -10.86 -4.62 12.75
CA ARG A 106 -11.54 -3.85 13.81
C ARG A 106 -12.01 -4.76 14.95
N ARG A 107 -12.63 -5.90 14.62
CA ARG A 107 -13.07 -6.88 15.64
C ARG A 107 -11.90 -7.52 16.39
N LEU A 108 -10.77 -7.77 15.72
CA LEU A 108 -9.57 -8.29 16.39
C LEU A 108 -8.98 -7.26 17.36
N VAL A 109 -8.87 -6.00 16.96
CA VAL A 109 -8.39 -4.91 17.81
C VAL A 109 -9.29 -4.76 19.04
N ALA A 110 -10.61 -4.65 18.83
CA ALA A 110 -11.59 -4.54 19.91
C ALA A 110 -11.62 -5.79 20.82
N GLY A 111 -11.53 -6.98 20.23
CA GLY A 111 -11.53 -8.25 20.96
C GLY A 111 -10.27 -8.48 21.82
N ASN A 112 -9.19 -7.74 21.57
CA ASN A 112 -8.00 -7.72 22.42
C ASN A 112 -7.99 -6.50 23.37
N HIS A 113 -9.11 -5.77 23.50
CA HIS A 113 -9.25 -4.60 24.37
C HIS A 113 -8.22 -3.49 24.08
N ILE A 114 -7.87 -3.31 22.81
CA ILE A 114 -6.97 -2.24 22.37
C ILE A 114 -7.78 -0.99 22.07
N ASP A 115 -7.37 0.14 22.64
CA ASP A 115 -7.96 1.44 22.33
C ASP A 115 -7.50 1.90 20.95
N TYR A 116 -8.42 1.95 20.00
CA TYR A 116 -8.16 2.49 18.66
C TYR A 116 -8.46 3.98 18.61
N VAL A 117 -7.46 4.79 18.32
CA VAL A 117 -7.58 6.25 18.25
C VAL A 117 -7.38 6.70 16.82
N TYR A 118 -8.40 7.35 16.27
CA TYR A 118 -8.32 7.94 14.94
C TYR A 118 -7.62 9.30 15.00
N GLY A 119 -6.47 9.43 14.34
CA GLY A 119 -5.75 10.70 14.28
C GLY A 119 -4.29 10.59 13.86
N THR A 120 -3.65 11.75 13.77
CA THR A 120 -2.23 11.89 13.45
C THR A 120 -1.44 12.12 14.73
N GLY A 121 -0.48 11.24 15.01
CA GLY A 121 0.40 11.34 16.17
C GLY A 121 1.75 11.99 15.85
N TRP A 122 2.26 12.82 16.76
CA TRP A 122 3.65 13.30 16.74
C TRP A 122 4.23 13.37 18.15
N PHE A 123 5.55 13.24 18.24
CA PHE A 123 6.24 13.33 19.51
C PHE A 123 6.25 14.77 20.04
N MET A 124 5.89 14.91 21.31
CA MET A 124 6.07 16.14 22.09
C MET A 124 7.41 16.15 22.82
N ASN A 125 7.81 14.96 23.28
CA ASN A 125 9.10 14.64 23.89
C ASN A 125 9.30 13.11 23.82
N ALA A 126 10.40 12.59 24.37
CA ALA A 126 10.76 11.18 24.23
C ALA A 126 9.77 10.18 24.87
N GLN A 127 8.85 10.62 25.73
CA GLN A 127 7.88 9.75 26.42
C GLN A 127 6.41 10.16 26.20
N GLU A 128 6.16 11.18 25.37
CA GLU A 128 4.82 11.69 25.14
C GLU A 128 4.55 11.97 23.66
N VAL A 129 3.40 11.48 23.19
CA VAL A 129 2.87 11.75 21.85
C VAL A 129 1.56 12.49 21.96
N ARG A 130 1.39 13.51 21.12
CA ARG A 130 0.11 14.18 20.90
C ARG A 130 -0.53 13.58 19.65
N VAL A 131 -1.80 13.24 19.73
CA VAL A 131 -2.61 12.75 18.62
C VAL A 131 -3.71 13.75 18.35
N GLU A 132 -3.81 14.23 17.11
CA GLU A 132 -4.92 15.07 16.67
C GLU A 132 -5.83 14.30 15.73
N GLY A 133 -7.11 14.24 16.08
CA GLY A 133 -8.18 13.65 15.27
C GLY A 133 -9.35 14.61 15.12
N GLU A 134 -10.37 14.20 14.37
CA GLU A 134 -11.57 15.01 14.09
C GLU A 134 -12.33 15.44 15.37
N HIS A 135 -12.16 14.71 16.47
CA HIS A 135 -12.86 14.94 17.73
C HIS A 135 -11.99 15.60 18.81
N GLY A 136 -10.78 16.04 18.47
CA GLY A 136 -9.89 16.80 19.35
C GLY A 136 -8.48 16.25 19.46
N SER A 137 -7.73 16.79 20.42
CA SER A 137 -6.37 16.37 20.76
C SER A 137 -6.36 15.42 21.95
N HIS A 138 -5.60 14.34 21.81
CA HIS A 138 -5.27 13.41 22.90
C HIS A 138 -3.77 13.51 23.19
N ARG A 139 -3.38 13.34 24.45
CA ARG A 139 -1.98 13.18 24.84
C ARG A 139 -1.79 11.83 25.46
N PHE A 140 -0.80 11.09 24.98
CA PHE A 140 -0.44 9.78 25.49
C PHE A 140 0.96 9.83 26.06
N LYS A 141 1.08 9.43 27.33
CA LYS A 141 2.36 9.08 27.95
C LYS A 141 2.51 7.56 27.89
N PHE A 142 3.64 7.08 27.42
CA PHE A 142 3.85 5.65 27.20
C PHE A 142 5.13 5.14 27.88
N ASP A 143 5.15 3.85 28.22
CA ASP A 143 6.37 3.16 28.63
C ASP A 143 7.17 2.71 27.39
N HIS A 144 6.47 2.23 26.35
CA HIS A 144 7.07 1.84 25.07
C HIS A 144 6.27 2.41 23.88
N CYS A 145 6.96 2.75 22.79
CA CYS A 145 6.34 3.19 21.55
C CYS A 145 6.82 2.35 20.36
N ILE A 146 5.88 1.84 19.57
CA ILE A 146 6.14 1.12 18.32
C ILE A 146 5.75 2.02 17.16
N LEU A 147 6.74 2.40 16.36
CA LEU A 147 6.54 3.19 15.14
C LEU A 147 6.34 2.28 13.94
N ALA A 148 5.08 2.14 13.51
CA ALA A 148 4.63 1.32 12.40
C ALA A 148 3.94 2.16 11.30
N VAL A 149 4.48 3.36 11.07
CA VAL A 149 3.92 4.44 10.23
C VAL A 149 3.94 4.16 8.72
N GLY A 150 4.67 3.13 8.29
CA GLY A 150 4.67 2.68 6.90
C GLY A 150 5.39 3.62 5.93
N ALA A 151 4.91 3.64 4.69
CA ALA A 151 5.53 4.35 3.58
C ALA A 151 4.48 4.72 2.52
N ASP A 152 4.80 5.74 1.73
CA ASP A 152 4.00 6.23 0.61
C ASP A 152 4.68 5.93 -0.73
N ALA A 153 3.93 6.03 -1.84
CA ALA A 153 4.50 5.89 -3.17
C ALA A 153 5.55 6.99 -3.42
N ALA A 154 6.76 6.59 -3.83
CA ALA A 154 7.82 7.54 -4.12
C ALA A 154 7.52 8.29 -5.43
N GLY A 155 7.28 9.60 -5.32
CA GLY A 155 7.10 10.46 -6.49
C GLY A 155 8.40 10.71 -7.23
N HIS A 156 8.30 11.14 -8.49
CA HIS A 156 9.45 11.59 -9.27
C HIS A 156 9.44 13.12 -9.40
N PRO A 157 10.56 13.84 -9.15
CA PRO A 157 10.58 15.31 -9.18
C PRO A 157 10.06 15.94 -10.47
N GLN A 158 10.33 15.29 -11.61
CA GLN A 158 9.87 15.75 -12.93
C GLN A 158 8.41 15.36 -13.24
N LEU A 159 7.84 14.39 -12.51
CA LEU A 159 6.49 13.88 -12.70
C LEU A 159 5.76 13.81 -11.34
N PRO A 160 5.41 14.97 -10.75
CA PRO A 160 4.62 14.98 -9.53
C PRO A 160 3.26 14.34 -9.78
N TYR A 161 2.76 13.58 -8.81
CA TYR A 161 1.43 13.03 -8.85
C TYR A 161 0.38 14.15 -8.88
N ASP A 162 -0.55 14.10 -9.83
CA ASP A 162 -1.66 15.03 -9.95
C ASP A 162 -3.03 14.35 -9.72
N GLY A 163 -3.05 13.02 -9.60
CA GLY A 163 -4.26 12.24 -9.35
C GLY A 163 -5.17 12.05 -10.56
N GLU A 164 -4.82 12.59 -11.72
CA GLU A 164 -5.62 12.50 -12.96
C GLU A 164 -4.81 11.93 -14.12
N ARG A 165 -3.62 12.48 -14.38
CA ARG A 165 -2.75 12.12 -15.51
C ARG A 165 -1.49 11.41 -15.04
N VAL A 166 -0.96 11.77 -13.88
CA VAL A 166 0.19 11.14 -13.21
C VAL A 166 -0.31 10.53 -11.91
N LEU A 167 -0.36 9.20 -11.89
CA LEU A 167 -1.06 8.41 -10.89
C LEU A 167 -0.09 7.62 -10.03
N THR A 168 -0.43 7.49 -8.75
CA THR A 168 0.15 6.45 -7.89
C THR A 168 -0.43 5.07 -8.25
N PRO A 169 0.22 3.97 -7.85
CA PRO A 169 -0.35 2.63 -7.97
C PRO A 169 -1.73 2.51 -7.31
N GLU A 170 -1.93 3.17 -6.17
CA GLU A 170 -3.22 3.22 -5.48
C GLU A 170 -4.30 3.90 -6.34
N GLN A 171 -4.00 5.07 -6.90
CA GLN A 171 -4.95 5.82 -7.72
C GLN A 171 -5.34 5.03 -8.98
N ALA A 172 -4.39 4.29 -9.57
CA ALA A 172 -4.67 3.40 -10.69
C ALA A 172 -5.72 2.33 -10.34
N LEU A 173 -5.67 1.76 -9.13
CA LEU A 173 -6.66 0.76 -8.67
C LEU A 173 -8.06 1.34 -8.44
N GLN A 174 -8.19 2.67 -8.37
CA GLN A 174 -9.43 3.37 -8.06
C GLN A 174 -10.01 4.11 -9.27
N LEU A 175 -9.46 3.88 -10.46
CA LEU A 175 -9.95 4.52 -11.69
C LEU A 175 -11.47 4.28 -11.87
N PRO A 176 -12.26 5.35 -12.11
CA PRO A 176 -13.70 5.21 -12.30
C PRO A 176 -14.03 4.49 -13.61
N GLU A 177 -13.20 4.68 -14.63
CA GLU A 177 -13.32 4.08 -15.94
C GLU A 177 -11.95 3.57 -16.42
N LEU A 178 -11.96 2.53 -17.27
CA LEU A 178 -10.73 2.00 -17.85
C LEU A 178 -10.28 2.87 -19.03
N PRO A 179 -9.02 3.35 -19.04
CA PRO A 179 -8.52 4.09 -20.19
C PRO A 179 -8.24 3.16 -21.37
N ASN A 180 -8.29 3.70 -22.59
CA ASN A 180 -7.90 2.94 -23.79
C ASN A 180 -6.41 2.52 -23.78
N THR A 181 -5.57 3.28 -23.07
CA THR A 181 -4.12 3.07 -22.96
C THR A 181 -3.67 3.49 -21.58
N LEU A 182 -2.76 2.72 -20.99
CA LEU A 182 -2.15 3.01 -19.71
C LEU A 182 -0.63 2.86 -19.80
N ASN A 183 0.08 3.92 -19.40
CA ASN A 183 1.54 3.88 -19.31
C ASN A 183 1.94 3.57 -17.87
N ILE A 184 2.96 2.75 -17.68
CA ILE A 184 3.48 2.41 -16.35
C ILE A 184 4.98 2.64 -16.39
N LEU A 185 5.49 3.50 -15.52
CA LEU A 185 6.92 3.69 -15.28
C LEU A 185 7.31 2.94 -14.01
N GLY A 186 8.06 1.85 -14.17
CA GLY A 186 8.48 0.99 -13.07
C GLY A 186 8.99 -0.35 -13.55
N ASP A 187 9.82 -0.98 -12.72
CA ASP A 187 10.41 -2.29 -12.97
C ASP A 187 10.25 -3.26 -11.78
N ASP A 188 9.45 -2.87 -10.79
CA ASP A 188 9.13 -3.68 -9.63
C ASP A 188 7.90 -4.58 -9.84
N TYR A 189 7.57 -5.39 -8.83
CA TYR A 189 6.43 -6.30 -8.89
C TYR A 189 5.09 -5.55 -8.96
N ILE A 190 4.98 -4.34 -8.41
CA ILE A 190 3.74 -3.55 -8.42
C ILE A 190 3.44 -3.10 -9.86
N ALA A 191 4.46 -2.60 -10.56
CA ALA A 191 4.36 -2.22 -11.97
C ALA A 191 3.85 -3.39 -12.83
N LEU A 192 4.39 -4.59 -12.59
CA LEU A 192 3.99 -5.80 -13.34
C LEU A 192 2.61 -6.32 -12.97
N GLU A 193 2.23 -6.27 -11.70
CA GLU A 193 0.88 -6.62 -11.25
C GLU A 193 -0.17 -5.69 -11.88
N LEU A 194 0.10 -4.38 -11.91
CA LEU A 194 -0.78 -3.41 -12.59
C LEU A 194 -0.82 -3.66 -14.11
N ALA A 195 0.33 -3.88 -14.74
CA ALA A 195 0.39 -4.15 -16.17
C ALA A 195 -0.45 -5.39 -16.54
N THR A 196 -0.33 -6.44 -15.73
CA THR A 196 -1.10 -7.68 -15.88
C THR A 196 -2.59 -7.44 -15.68
N LEU A 197 -2.97 -6.72 -14.63
CA LEU A 197 -4.36 -6.39 -14.32
C LEU A 197 -5.05 -5.68 -15.49
N PHE A 198 -4.46 -4.58 -15.96
CA PHE A 198 -5.04 -3.77 -17.03
C PHE A 198 -4.96 -4.46 -18.40
N GLY A 199 -3.88 -5.19 -18.68
CA GLY A 199 -3.74 -5.98 -19.91
C GLY A 199 -4.81 -7.07 -20.02
N ARG A 200 -5.14 -7.77 -18.93
CA ARG A 200 -6.23 -8.77 -18.89
C ARG A 200 -7.61 -8.17 -19.17
N LEU A 201 -7.79 -6.87 -18.92
CA LEU A 201 -9.02 -6.12 -19.20
C LEU A 201 -9.03 -5.48 -20.60
N GLY A 202 -8.02 -5.74 -21.43
CA GLY A 202 -7.92 -5.23 -22.80
C GLY A 202 -7.37 -3.81 -22.92
N VAL A 203 -6.91 -3.20 -21.82
CA VAL A 203 -6.23 -1.90 -21.87
C VAL A 203 -4.88 -2.05 -22.57
N LYS A 204 -4.55 -1.14 -23.49
CA LYS A 204 -3.23 -1.12 -24.13
C LYS A 204 -2.19 -0.62 -23.13
N VAL A 205 -1.43 -1.54 -22.54
CA VAL A 205 -0.41 -1.20 -21.54
C VAL A 205 0.97 -1.05 -22.19
N LYS A 206 1.63 0.07 -21.91
CA LYS A 206 3.06 0.29 -22.17
C LYS A 206 3.81 0.36 -20.84
N LEU A 207 4.80 -0.50 -20.67
CA LEU A 207 5.64 -0.59 -19.47
C LEU A 207 7.03 -0.04 -19.78
N TYR A 208 7.46 0.96 -19.01
CA TYR A 208 8.76 1.59 -19.12
C TYR A 208 9.60 1.25 -17.88
N SER A 209 10.69 0.53 -18.09
CA SER A 209 11.67 0.22 -17.04
C SER A 209 12.86 1.19 -17.17
N PRO A 210 13.24 1.88 -16.08
CA PRO A 210 14.46 2.69 -16.06
C PRO A 210 15.73 1.83 -16.16
N GLY A 211 15.69 0.65 -15.56
CA GLY A 211 16.80 -0.31 -15.54
C GLY A 211 16.99 -1.09 -16.84
N GLU A 212 18.01 -1.94 -16.86
CA GLU A 212 18.28 -2.84 -17.99
C GLU A 212 17.27 -3.98 -18.11
N GLN A 213 16.62 -4.34 -16.99
CA GLN A 213 15.69 -5.45 -16.89
C GLN A 213 14.57 -5.11 -15.90
N ILE A 214 13.38 -5.66 -16.17
CA ILE A 214 12.31 -5.73 -15.17
C ILE A 214 12.66 -6.78 -14.10
N LEU A 215 12.19 -6.57 -12.86
CA LEU A 215 12.47 -7.43 -11.70
C LEU A 215 13.96 -7.73 -11.52
N ALA A 216 14.77 -6.69 -11.39
CA ALA A 216 16.20 -6.85 -11.13
C ALA A 216 16.45 -7.74 -9.89
N GLY A 217 17.33 -8.71 -10.03
CA GLY A 217 17.64 -9.70 -8.99
C GLY A 217 16.76 -10.95 -8.99
N CYS A 218 15.75 -11.03 -9.86
CA CYS A 218 14.97 -12.26 -10.06
C CYS A 218 15.77 -13.31 -10.85
N ASP A 219 15.46 -14.60 -10.62
CA ASP A 219 16.04 -15.70 -11.38
C ASP A 219 15.75 -15.53 -12.89
N PRO A 220 16.77 -15.67 -13.77
CA PRO A 220 16.58 -15.46 -15.21
C PRO A 220 15.53 -16.38 -15.85
N THR A 221 15.32 -17.59 -15.32
CA THR A 221 14.30 -18.51 -15.83
C THR A 221 12.90 -18.05 -15.44
N ALA A 222 12.71 -17.63 -14.19
CA ALA A 222 11.46 -17.03 -13.76
C ALA A 222 11.15 -15.76 -14.57
N LEU A 223 12.15 -14.91 -14.80
CA LEU A 223 12.00 -13.68 -15.59
C LEU A 223 11.54 -13.96 -17.03
N ARG A 224 12.06 -15.01 -17.67
CA ARG A 224 11.60 -15.41 -19.02
C ARG A 224 10.12 -15.78 -19.06
N LEU A 225 9.62 -16.46 -18.02
CA LEU A 225 8.21 -16.80 -17.90
C LEU A 225 7.35 -15.55 -17.75
N VAL A 226 7.78 -14.61 -16.90
CA VAL A 226 7.10 -13.32 -16.71
C VAL A 226 7.06 -12.53 -18.01
N GLN A 227 8.19 -12.36 -18.69
CA GLN A 227 8.27 -11.66 -19.98
C GLN A 227 7.39 -12.33 -21.05
N SER A 228 7.33 -13.67 -21.06
CA SER A 228 6.42 -14.40 -21.95
C SER A 228 4.96 -14.12 -21.65
N GLY A 229 4.58 -14.08 -20.37
CA GLY A 229 3.22 -13.72 -19.94
C GLY A 229 2.85 -12.30 -20.36
N LEU A 230 3.73 -11.32 -20.14
CA LEU A 230 3.51 -9.94 -20.57
C LEU A 230 3.30 -9.83 -22.09
N ARG A 231 4.10 -10.54 -22.89
CA ARG A 231 3.93 -10.58 -24.35
C ARG A 231 2.60 -11.20 -24.77
N LYS A 232 2.15 -12.27 -24.11
CA LYS A 232 0.82 -12.89 -24.37
C LYS A 232 -0.33 -11.92 -24.10
N LEU A 233 -0.16 -11.01 -23.14
CA LEU A 233 -1.12 -9.94 -22.85
C LEU A 233 -0.98 -8.71 -23.77
N GLY A 234 -0.08 -8.74 -24.76
CA GLY A 234 0.16 -7.61 -25.66
C GLY A 234 0.88 -6.42 -24.99
N ILE A 235 1.48 -6.63 -23.81
CA ILE A 235 2.14 -5.58 -23.05
C ILE A 235 3.51 -5.28 -23.67
N GLN A 236 3.74 -4.02 -24.02
CA GLN A 236 5.00 -3.55 -24.59
C GLN A 236 5.92 -3.08 -23.48
N ALA A 237 7.01 -3.80 -23.22
CA ALA A 237 8.01 -3.42 -22.24
C ALA A 237 9.23 -2.77 -22.91
N ALA A 238 9.57 -1.55 -22.50
CA ALA A 238 10.76 -0.82 -22.94
C ALA A 238 11.71 -0.60 -21.74
N THR A 239 12.88 -1.23 -21.79
CA THR A 239 13.94 -1.09 -20.78
C THR A 239 14.87 0.08 -21.11
N LYS A 240 15.66 0.54 -20.13
CA LYS A 240 16.58 1.69 -20.26
C LYS A 240 15.85 2.96 -20.71
N THR A 241 14.60 3.11 -20.30
CA THR A 241 13.80 4.27 -20.68
C THR A 241 14.08 5.41 -19.73
N ALA A 242 14.67 6.49 -20.24
CA ALA A 242 14.77 7.75 -19.53
C ALA A 242 13.38 8.38 -19.36
N ILE A 243 13.08 8.87 -18.16
CA ILE A 243 11.74 9.36 -17.80
C ILE A 243 11.30 10.53 -18.67
N GLU A 244 12.25 11.35 -19.14
CA GLU A 244 12.01 12.50 -20.01
C GLU A 244 11.38 12.08 -21.35
N ASN A 245 11.57 10.82 -21.74
CA ASN A 245 11.00 10.26 -22.97
C ASN A 245 9.58 9.70 -22.77
N VAL A 246 9.06 9.69 -21.53
CA VAL A 246 7.72 9.17 -21.22
C VAL A 246 6.71 10.31 -21.11
N THR A 247 6.25 10.79 -22.27
CA THR A 247 5.31 11.92 -22.38
C THR A 247 3.84 11.51 -22.38
N ASP A 248 3.54 10.25 -22.69
CA ASP A 248 2.17 9.74 -22.81
C ASP A 248 1.45 9.71 -21.44
N ARG A 249 0.12 9.96 -21.45
CA ARG A 249 -0.75 9.98 -20.26
C ARG A 249 -2.05 9.20 -20.53
N PRO A 250 -2.71 8.63 -19.51
CA PRO A 250 -2.28 8.58 -18.11
C PRO A 250 -1.04 7.71 -17.91
N ILE A 251 -0.26 8.02 -16.87
CA ILE A 251 0.92 7.28 -16.45
C ILE A 251 0.83 6.92 -14.97
N VAL A 252 1.18 5.68 -14.62
CA VAL A 252 1.37 5.23 -13.24
C VAL A 252 2.86 5.17 -12.94
N ILE A 253 3.30 5.76 -11.82
CA ILE A 253 4.70 5.69 -11.40
C ILE A 253 4.83 4.72 -10.23
N SER A 254 5.61 3.65 -10.43
CA SER A 254 5.96 2.64 -9.44
C SER A 254 7.48 2.50 -9.38
N GLN A 255 8.12 3.37 -8.60
CA GLN A 255 9.58 3.43 -8.46
C GLN A 255 10.01 3.27 -6.99
N GLY A 256 9.28 2.42 -6.27
CA GLY A 256 9.49 2.21 -4.84
C GLY A 256 8.64 3.12 -3.94
N VAL A 257 9.05 3.20 -2.68
CA VAL A 257 8.30 3.85 -1.60
C VAL A 257 9.20 4.75 -0.77
N SER A 258 8.61 5.80 -0.20
CA SER A 258 9.27 6.72 0.73
C SER A 258 8.71 6.51 2.14
N PRO A 259 9.55 6.28 3.17
CA PRO A 259 9.09 6.12 4.54
C PRO A 259 8.25 7.31 5.04
N HIS A 260 7.15 7.03 5.72
CA HIS A 260 6.23 8.06 6.23
C HIS A 260 6.68 8.55 7.62
N THR A 261 7.80 9.26 7.67
CA THR A 261 8.38 9.78 8.93
C THR A 261 8.19 11.29 9.11
N ALA A 262 7.76 11.98 8.05
CA ALA A 262 7.49 13.42 8.08
C ALA A 262 6.39 13.75 9.09
N GLY A 263 6.57 14.84 9.85
CA GLY A 263 5.60 15.30 10.84
C GLY A 263 5.59 14.54 12.17
N LEU A 264 6.38 13.47 12.33
CA LEU A 264 6.46 12.74 13.60
C LEU A 264 7.31 13.45 14.67
N HIS A 265 8.14 14.42 14.27
CA HIS A 265 9.10 15.11 15.14
C HIS A 265 10.17 14.20 15.77
N LEU A 266 10.66 13.20 15.01
CA LEU A 266 11.68 12.25 15.46
C LEU A 266 12.98 12.92 15.92
N ASP A 267 13.45 13.92 15.18
CA ASP A 267 14.68 14.65 15.51
C ASP A 267 14.59 15.37 16.87
N ALA A 268 13.40 15.88 17.22
CA ALA A 268 13.17 16.58 18.48
C ALA A 268 13.26 15.65 19.70
N VAL A 269 13.15 14.34 19.48
CA VAL A 269 13.27 13.31 20.53
C VAL A 269 14.53 12.47 20.41
N GLY A 270 15.40 12.77 19.45
CA GLY A 270 16.68 12.06 19.26
C GLY A 270 16.55 10.70 18.58
N VAL A 271 15.43 10.41 17.92
CA VAL A 271 15.28 9.20 17.09
C VAL A 271 15.98 9.42 15.76
N GLU A 272 17.03 8.64 15.48
CA GLU A 272 17.81 8.74 14.26
C GLU A 272 17.06 8.19 13.04
N THR A 273 17.23 8.85 11.90
CA THR A 273 16.74 8.37 10.60
C THR A 273 17.91 7.89 9.74
N SER A 274 17.65 6.84 8.96
CA SER A 274 18.57 6.30 7.97
C SER A 274 18.58 7.16 6.70
N SER A 275 19.54 6.90 5.81
CA SER A 275 19.75 7.71 4.60
C SER A 275 18.57 7.73 3.62
N ASN A 276 17.62 6.79 3.74
CA ASN A 276 16.40 6.77 2.92
C ASN A 276 15.19 7.45 3.61
N GLY A 277 15.39 8.09 4.77
CA GLY A 277 14.34 8.75 5.55
C GLY A 277 13.56 7.82 6.50
N GLY A 278 13.83 6.52 6.50
CA GLY A 278 13.23 5.56 7.44
C GLY A 278 13.89 5.62 8.81
N ILE A 279 13.23 5.11 9.84
CA ILE A 279 13.77 5.07 11.21
C ILE A 279 14.98 4.13 11.25
N ALA A 280 16.11 4.62 11.78
CA ALA A 280 17.29 3.78 11.98
C ALA A 280 17.06 2.85 13.18
N VAL A 281 17.28 1.55 12.98
CA VAL A 281 17.06 0.53 14.01
C VAL A 281 18.20 -0.48 14.06
N ASN A 282 18.42 -1.05 15.24
CA ASN A 282 19.33 -2.18 15.42
C ASN A 282 18.68 -3.52 14.99
N ALA A 283 19.41 -4.64 15.15
CA ALA A 283 18.92 -5.97 14.79
C ALA A 283 17.65 -6.41 15.53
N MET A 284 17.36 -5.79 16.69
CA MET A 284 16.18 -6.03 17.51
C MET A 284 15.04 -5.06 17.22
N GLN A 285 15.14 -4.25 16.15
CA GLN A 285 14.16 -3.21 15.78
C GLN A 285 14.04 -2.07 16.80
N GLN A 286 15.07 -1.83 17.61
CA GLN A 286 15.09 -0.71 18.55
C GLN A 286 15.71 0.53 17.91
N SER A 287 15.13 1.70 18.20
CA SER A 287 15.65 2.99 17.75
C SER A 287 16.88 3.43 18.57
N SER A 288 17.44 4.60 18.24
CA SER A 288 18.49 5.25 19.05
C SER A 288 18.00 5.68 20.45
N VAL A 289 16.68 5.79 20.65
CA VAL A 289 16.05 6.07 21.94
C VAL A 289 15.54 4.73 22.54
N PRO A 290 16.01 4.36 23.75
CA PRO A 290 15.57 3.16 24.46
C PRO A 290 14.10 3.19 24.91
#